data_AF-A0A349UY28-F1
#
_entry.id   AF-A0A349UY28-F1
#
_cell.length_a   1.000
_cell.length_b   1.000
_cell.length_c   1.000
_cell.angle_alpha   90.00
_cell.angle_beta   90.00
_cell.angle_gamma   90.00
#
_symmetry.space_group_name_H-M   'P 1'
#
loop_
_entity.id
_entity.type
_entity.pdbx_description
1 polymer ?
#
loop_
_entity_poly.entity_id
_entity_poly.type
_entity_poly.pdbx_seq_one_letter_code
_entity_poly.pdbx_strand_id
1 'polypeptide(L)'
;MNMRPGDEVAVFVSRVLNVNPCTVENLKTMGPRLADAASLIIPDGRLDAMVYCCTSGTAAMGYDTVAENIRSVRPGIPVITPITAGLRALNQFNAEQIAVLTPYTDDVNASLVDYIQEHGPQVTAITSFHFANDNDMARIPPEAIVSAAKEADRDDADALFISCTAIRAVDVVDEIEQALNKPVVCANQALFWESVRTTGYDTPINGYGKLLKMELS
;
A
#
# COMPACT_ATOMS: atom_id res chain seq x y z
N MET A 1 35.99 -10.40 -5.75
CA MET A 1 35.00 -9.75 -4.86
C MET A 1 33.69 -9.74 -5.62
N ASN A 2 32.87 -10.77 -5.45
CA ASN A 2 31.53 -10.82 -6.05
C ASN A 2 30.65 -9.85 -5.25
N MET A 3 30.41 -8.66 -5.79
CA MET A 3 29.59 -7.61 -5.18
C MET A 3 28.07 -7.83 -5.40
N ARG A 4 27.64 -9.06 -5.67
CA ARG A 4 26.22 -9.38 -5.76
C ARG A 4 25.80 -10.01 -4.44
N PRO A 5 24.88 -9.38 -3.68
CA PRO A 5 24.24 -10.01 -2.53
C PRO A 5 23.59 -11.33 -2.97
N GLY A 6 23.83 -12.42 -2.23
CA GLY A 6 23.11 -13.68 -2.44
C GLY A 6 21.79 -13.64 -1.69
N ASP A 7 20.70 -14.19 -2.24
CA ASP A 7 19.36 -14.33 -1.63
C ASP A 7 18.79 -13.08 -0.89
N GLU A 8 19.35 -11.90 -1.14
CA GLU A 8 19.12 -10.66 -0.39
C GLU A 8 18.26 -9.69 -1.23
N VAL A 9 17.18 -9.19 -0.63
CA VAL A 9 16.34 -8.14 -1.20
C VAL A 9 17.06 -6.79 -1.08
N ALA A 10 17.28 -6.11 -2.20
CA ALA A 10 17.82 -4.75 -2.22
C ALA A 10 16.73 -3.72 -2.58
N VAL A 11 16.67 -2.62 -1.84
CA VAL A 11 15.67 -1.55 -2.05
C VAL A 11 16.40 -0.26 -2.43
N PHE A 12 15.99 0.33 -3.55
CA PHE A 12 16.49 1.62 -4.02
C PHE A 12 15.32 2.60 -4.12
N VAL A 13 15.52 3.82 -3.62
CA VAL A 13 14.43 4.80 -3.45
C VAL A 13 14.78 6.10 -4.17
N SER A 14 13.80 6.62 -4.91
CA SER A 14 13.77 7.99 -5.41
C SER A 14 12.51 8.68 -4.89
N ARG A 15 12.44 10.01 -5.00
CA ARG A 15 11.28 10.79 -4.54
C ARG A 15 10.55 11.39 -5.73
N VAL A 16 9.22 11.35 -5.66
CA VAL A 16 8.34 12.16 -6.49
C VAL A 16 7.79 13.31 -5.64
N LEU A 17 7.71 14.51 -6.20
CA LEU A 17 7.16 15.66 -5.49
C LEU A 17 5.64 15.48 -5.29
N ASN A 18 5.23 15.32 -4.03
CA ASN A 18 3.85 15.41 -3.57
C ASN A 18 3.54 16.85 -3.10
N VAL A 19 2.32 17.34 -3.32
CA VAL A 19 1.87 18.68 -2.93
C VAL A 19 0.81 18.56 -1.84
N ASN A 20 1.04 19.24 -0.71
CA ASN A 20 0.03 19.34 0.36
C ASN A 20 -0.89 20.55 0.13
N PRO A 21 -2.16 20.51 0.55
CA PRO A 21 -2.85 19.34 1.14
C PRO A 21 -3.04 18.21 0.12
N CYS A 22 -3.13 16.96 0.59
CA CYS A 22 -3.27 15.76 -0.23
C CYS A 22 -4.69 15.61 -0.82
N THR A 23 -5.14 16.60 -1.59
CA THR A 23 -6.40 16.55 -2.34
C THR A 23 -6.27 15.62 -3.55
N VAL A 24 -7.41 15.12 -4.06
CA VAL A 24 -7.44 14.30 -5.29
C VAL A 24 -6.74 15.01 -6.47
N GLU A 25 -6.91 16.32 -6.61
CA GLU A 25 -6.24 17.13 -7.64
C GLU A 25 -4.71 17.15 -7.46
N ASN A 26 -4.23 17.43 -6.25
CA ASN A 26 -2.80 17.48 -5.96
C ASN A 26 -2.13 16.11 -6.14
N LEU A 27 -2.82 15.04 -5.75
CA LEU A 27 -2.35 13.67 -5.93
C LEU A 27 -2.11 13.34 -7.41
N LYS A 28 -3.01 13.80 -8.30
CA LYS A 28 -2.88 13.61 -9.76
C LYS A 28 -1.66 14.30 -10.36
N THR A 29 -1.13 15.35 -9.70
CA THR A 29 0.07 16.05 -10.18
C THR A 29 1.35 15.23 -10.07
N MET A 30 1.34 14.13 -9.32
CA MET A 30 2.50 13.21 -9.23
C MET A 30 2.70 12.41 -10.52
N GLY A 31 1.62 12.05 -11.23
CA GLY A 31 1.66 11.16 -12.40
C GLY A 31 2.72 11.54 -13.44
N PRO A 32 2.69 12.77 -13.98
CA PRO A 32 3.68 13.24 -14.96
C PRO A 32 5.13 13.26 -14.46
N ARG A 33 5.36 13.19 -13.14
CA ARG A 33 6.69 13.21 -12.50
C ARG A 33 7.23 11.82 -12.20
N LEU A 34 6.42 10.76 -12.38
CA LEU A 34 6.81 9.40 -12.07
C LEU A 34 7.92 8.89 -12.99
N ALA A 35 7.90 9.26 -14.27
CA ALA A 35 8.94 8.89 -15.23
C ALA A 35 10.32 9.43 -14.81
N ASP A 36 10.40 10.71 -14.47
CA ASP A 36 11.64 11.34 -13.99
C ASP A 36 12.13 10.67 -12.70
N ALA A 37 11.24 10.48 -11.72
CA ALA A 37 11.61 9.84 -10.46
C ALA A 37 12.10 8.39 -10.66
N ALA A 38 11.44 7.62 -11.53
CA ALA A 38 11.79 6.25 -11.86
C ALA A 38 13.13 6.13 -12.62
N SER A 39 13.45 7.10 -13.47
CA SER A 39 14.70 7.12 -14.23
C SER A 39 15.95 7.22 -13.33
N LEU A 40 15.81 7.79 -12.13
CA LEU A 40 16.89 7.95 -11.16
C LEU A 40 17.22 6.65 -10.40
N ILE A 41 16.32 5.67 -10.38
CA ILE A 41 16.52 4.42 -9.64
C ILE A 41 17.32 3.45 -10.51
N ILE A 42 18.59 3.21 -10.16
CA ILE A 42 19.51 2.28 -10.86
C ILE A 42 19.50 2.51 -12.39
N PRO A 43 19.94 3.69 -12.89
CA PRO A 43 19.84 4.04 -14.31
C PRO A 43 20.42 2.94 -15.22
N ASP A 44 21.63 2.49 -14.89
CA ASP A 44 22.33 1.40 -15.54
C ASP A 44 22.29 0.15 -14.65
N GLY A 45 21.36 -0.77 -14.91
CA GLY A 45 21.27 -2.02 -14.17
C GLY A 45 19.94 -2.74 -14.32
N ARG A 46 19.79 -3.82 -13.56
CA ARG A 46 18.58 -4.63 -13.50
C ARG A 46 17.81 -4.29 -12.23
N LEU A 47 16.51 -4.08 -12.39
CA LEU A 47 15.51 -4.05 -11.33
C LEU A 47 14.47 -5.12 -11.64
N ASP A 48 14.06 -5.88 -10.64
CA ASP A 48 13.07 -6.95 -10.82
C ASP A 48 11.63 -6.43 -10.72
N ALA A 49 11.40 -5.31 -10.03
CA ALA A 49 10.13 -4.61 -9.95
C ALA A 49 10.31 -3.11 -9.67
N MET A 50 9.27 -2.33 -9.96
CA MET A 50 9.14 -0.92 -9.58
C MET A 50 7.93 -0.75 -8.69
N VAL A 51 8.11 0.02 -7.62
CA VAL A 51 7.09 0.19 -6.59
C VAL A 51 6.74 1.67 -6.46
N TYR A 52 5.47 2.02 -6.66
CA TYR A 52 4.97 3.37 -6.41
C TYR A 52 4.27 3.43 -5.05
N CYS A 53 4.93 4.01 -4.04
CA CYS A 53 4.54 3.88 -2.64
C CYS A 53 3.40 4.82 -2.18
N CYS A 54 2.48 5.23 -3.05
CA CYS A 54 1.35 6.09 -2.67
C CYS A 54 0.01 5.43 -2.98
N THR A 55 -0.73 5.07 -1.93
CA THR A 55 -2.06 4.44 -2.03
C THR A 55 -3.08 5.41 -2.63
N SER A 56 -3.23 6.59 -2.04
CA SER A 56 -4.18 7.63 -2.49
C SER A 56 -3.81 8.18 -3.86
N GLY A 57 -2.52 8.27 -4.19
CA GLY A 57 -2.06 8.64 -5.54
C GLY A 57 -2.54 7.65 -6.61
N THR A 58 -2.45 6.35 -6.34
CA THR A 58 -2.95 5.32 -7.26
C THR A 58 -4.47 5.32 -7.34
N ALA A 59 -5.18 5.47 -6.21
CA ALA A 59 -6.63 5.58 -6.20
C ALA A 59 -7.12 6.79 -7.02
N ALA A 60 -6.44 7.93 -6.92
CA ALA A 60 -6.82 9.15 -7.64
C ALA A 60 -6.50 9.10 -9.15
N MET A 61 -5.38 8.51 -9.54
CA MET A 61 -4.88 8.51 -10.94
C MET A 61 -5.22 7.25 -11.74
N GLY A 62 -5.55 6.14 -11.05
CA GLY A 62 -5.62 4.81 -11.64
C GLY A 62 -4.27 4.12 -11.75
N TYR A 63 -4.27 2.78 -11.66
CA TYR A 63 -3.07 1.97 -11.82
C TYR A 63 -2.42 2.14 -13.19
N ASP A 64 -3.21 2.18 -14.26
CA ASP A 64 -2.69 2.25 -15.63
C ASP A 64 -1.87 3.53 -15.84
N THR A 65 -2.35 4.69 -15.37
CA THR A 65 -1.59 5.95 -15.40
C THR A 65 -0.24 5.81 -14.69
N VAL A 66 -0.22 5.21 -13.49
CA VAL A 66 1.02 5.00 -12.73
C VAL A 66 1.97 4.07 -13.51
N ALA A 67 1.45 2.96 -14.01
CA ALA A 67 2.23 1.94 -14.69
C ALA A 67 2.77 2.42 -16.03
N GLU A 68 2.00 3.17 -16.81
CA GLU A 68 2.42 3.77 -18.08
C GLU A 68 3.57 4.75 -17.89
N ASN A 69 3.46 5.67 -16.91
CA ASN A 69 4.54 6.63 -16.63
C ASN A 69 5.84 5.93 -16.22
N ILE A 70 5.76 4.91 -15.35
CA ILE A 70 6.95 4.13 -14.94
C ILE A 70 7.51 3.33 -16.12
N ARG A 71 6.66 2.63 -16.89
CA ARG A 71 7.08 1.78 -18.01
C ARG A 71 7.60 2.58 -19.20
N SER A 72 7.29 3.87 -19.31
CA SER A 72 7.87 4.76 -20.34
C SER A 72 9.41 4.83 -20.27
N VAL A 73 9.98 4.70 -19.07
CA VAL A 73 11.44 4.68 -18.82
C VAL A 73 11.95 3.30 -18.38
N ARG A 74 11.05 2.39 -17.96
CA ARG A 74 11.35 0.99 -17.60
C ARG A 74 10.42 0.02 -18.33
N PRO A 75 10.55 -0.17 -19.65
CA PRO A 75 9.63 -1.01 -20.40
C PRO A 75 9.54 -2.44 -19.85
N GLY A 76 8.31 -2.94 -19.70
CA GLY A 76 8.04 -4.31 -19.26
C GLY A 76 8.27 -4.60 -17.77
N ILE A 77 8.71 -3.63 -16.97
CA ILE A 77 8.93 -3.87 -15.54
C ILE A 77 7.58 -4.12 -14.82
N PRO A 78 7.52 -5.10 -13.90
CA PRO A 78 6.41 -5.22 -12.97
C PRO A 78 6.26 -3.92 -12.18
N VAL A 79 5.04 -3.38 -12.14
CA VAL A 79 4.70 -2.17 -11.38
C VAL A 79 3.73 -2.56 -10.29
N ILE A 80 4.09 -2.23 -9.05
CA ILE A 80 3.35 -2.58 -7.84
C ILE A 80 2.96 -1.30 -7.12
N THR A 81 1.72 -1.25 -6.62
CA THR A 81 1.21 -0.12 -5.84
C THR A 81 0.58 -0.64 -4.54
N PRO A 82 0.52 0.16 -3.47
CA PRO A 82 -0.02 -0.30 -2.19
C PRO A 82 -1.49 -0.72 -2.27
N ILE A 83 -2.29 -0.05 -3.11
CA ILE A 83 -3.71 -0.38 -3.24
C ILE A 83 -3.91 -1.67 -4.02
N THR A 84 -3.20 -1.87 -5.14
CA THR A 84 -3.27 -3.14 -5.89
C THR A 84 -2.73 -4.31 -5.07
N ALA A 85 -1.67 -4.07 -4.29
CA ALA A 85 -1.12 -5.05 -3.36
C ALA A 85 -2.08 -5.38 -2.23
N GLY A 86 -2.73 -4.36 -1.66
CA GLY A 86 -3.76 -4.52 -0.65
C GLY A 86 -4.91 -5.38 -1.16
N LEU A 87 -5.41 -5.11 -2.37
CA LEU A 87 -6.49 -5.89 -2.98
C LEU A 87 -6.09 -7.35 -3.25
N ARG A 88 -4.88 -7.59 -3.77
CA ARG A 88 -4.34 -8.95 -3.95
C ARG A 88 -4.19 -9.68 -2.60
N ALA A 89 -3.72 -8.98 -1.57
CA ALA A 89 -3.59 -9.53 -0.23
C ALA A 89 -4.95 -9.86 0.40
N LEU A 90 -5.96 -9.00 0.24
CA LEU A 90 -7.32 -9.27 0.71
C LEU A 90 -7.92 -10.49 0.03
N ASN A 91 -7.67 -10.66 -1.28
CA ASN A 91 -8.08 -11.86 -2.01
C ASN A 91 -7.45 -13.14 -1.44
N GLN A 92 -6.22 -13.10 -0.92
CA GLN A 92 -5.60 -14.26 -0.27
C GLN A 92 -6.32 -14.70 1.00
N PHE A 93 -7.01 -13.78 1.66
CA PHE A 93 -7.85 -14.09 2.82
C PHE A 93 -9.28 -14.45 2.42
N ASN A 94 -9.61 -14.48 1.12
CA ASN A 94 -10.97 -14.60 0.59
C ASN A 94 -11.91 -13.54 1.20
N ALA A 95 -11.40 -12.33 1.43
CA ALA A 95 -12.19 -11.25 2.01
C ALA A 95 -13.06 -10.59 0.92
N GLU A 96 -14.38 -10.74 1.04
CA GLU A 96 -15.36 -10.17 0.12
C GLU A 96 -15.97 -8.87 0.67
N GLN A 97 -16.07 -8.77 2.00
CA GLN A 97 -16.52 -7.59 2.73
C GLN A 97 -15.41 -7.08 3.63
N ILE A 98 -15.06 -5.79 3.53
CA ILE A 98 -13.96 -5.23 4.30
C ILE A 98 -14.36 -3.94 5.01
N ALA A 99 -13.79 -3.75 6.20
CA ALA A 99 -13.71 -2.44 6.82
C ALA A 99 -12.40 -1.75 6.39
N VAL A 100 -12.41 -0.43 6.27
CA VAL A 100 -11.24 0.35 5.85
C VAL A 100 -10.90 1.40 6.90
N LEU A 101 -9.63 1.44 7.32
CA LEU A 101 -9.07 2.51 8.16
C LEU A 101 -8.11 3.35 7.33
N THR A 102 -8.34 4.67 7.30
CA THR A 102 -7.50 5.62 6.55
C THR A 102 -7.15 6.83 7.39
N PRO A 103 -6.21 7.69 6.93
CA PRO A 103 -6.02 8.99 7.53
C PRO A 103 -6.63 10.13 6.71
N TYR A 104 -7.33 9.83 5.61
CA TYR A 104 -7.62 10.82 4.58
C TYR A 104 -8.87 11.66 4.86
N THR A 105 -8.98 12.79 4.17
CA THR A 105 -10.22 13.56 4.05
C THR A 105 -11.28 12.78 3.26
N ASP A 106 -12.53 13.20 3.39
CA ASP A 106 -13.69 12.47 2.84
C ASP A 106 -13.67 12.37 1.31
N ASP A 107 -13.18 13.41 0.62
CA ASP A 107 -13.03 13.43 -0.83
C ASP A 107 -12.02 12.38 -1.34
N VAL A 108 -10.92 12.21 -0.62
CA VAL A 108 -9.91 11.20 -0.94
C VAL A 108 -10.41 9.81 -0.57
N ASN A 109 -11.15 9.67 0.54
CA ASN A 109 -11.78 8.42 0.92
C ASN A 109 -12.82 7.97 -0.11
N ALA A 110 -13.62 8.88 -0.67
CA ALA A 110 -14.55 8.55 -1.76
C ALA A 110 -13.79 7.96 -2.97
N SER A 111 -12.72 8.63 -3.42
CA SER A 111 -11.88 8.11 -4.51
C SER A 111 -11.24 6.75 -4.19
N LEU A 112 -10.86 6.50 -2.93
CA LEU A 112 -10.32 5.23 -2.49
C LEU A 112 -11.37 4.11 -2.54
N VAL A 113 -12.59 4.40 -2.09
CA VAL A 113 -13.70 3.45 -2.03
C VAL A 113 -14.15 3.06 -3.42
N ASP A 114 -14.34 4.04 -4.30
CA ASP A 114 -14.69 3.82 -5.70
C ASP A 114 -13.67 2.86 -6.34
N TYR A 115 -12.37 3.13 -6.14
CA TYR A 115 -11.30 2.27 -6.64
C TYR A 115 -11.39 0.85 -6.06
N ILE A 116 -11.57 0.68 -4.75
CA ILE A 116 -11.62 -0.64 -4.12
C ILE A 116 -12.81 -1.45 -4.63
N GLN A 117 -14.01 -0.83 -4.67
CA GLN A 117 -15.24 -1.51 -5.07
C GLN A 117 -15.28 -1.86 -6.55
N GLU A 118 -14.60 -1.09 -7.41
CA GLU A 118 -14.39 -1.44 -8.82
C GLU A 118 -13.51 -2.69 -9.01
N HIS A 119 -12.67 -3.04 -8.01
CA HIS A 119 -11.62 -4.04 -8.16
C HIS A 119 -11.75 -5.26 -7.23
N GLY A 120 -12.83 -5.36 -6.44
CA GLY A 120 -13.11 -6.59 -5.70
C GLY A 120 -14.06 -6.40 -4.53
N PRO A 121 -13.54 -6.17 -3.31
CA PRO A 121 -14.32 -6.28 -2.10
C PRO A 121 -15.31 -5.11 -1.92
N GLN A 122 -16.42 -5.41 -1.26
CA GLN A 122 -17.36 -4.41 -0.78
C GLN A 122 -16.82 -3.74 0.48
N VAL A 123 -16.83 -2.41 0.51
CA VAL A 123 -16.43 -1.64 1.70
C VAL A 123 -17.67 -1.48 2.60
N THR A 124 -17.68 -2.15 3.76
CA THR A 124 -18.81 -2.08 4.70
C THR A 124 -18.76 -0.85 5.59
N ALA A 125 -17.55 -0.38 5.92
CA ALA A 125 -17.35 0.82 6.71
C ALA A 125 -16.00 1.48 6.42
N ILE A 126 -15.94 2.78 6.68
CA ILE A 126 -14.72 3.58 6.66
C ILE A 126 -14.59 4.28 8.00
N THR A 127 -13.41 4.19 8.59
CA THR A 127 -12.98 5.00 9.73
C THR A 127 -11.78 5.83 9.28
N SER A 128 -11.76 7.12 9.64
CA SER A 128 -10.67 8.01 9.22
C SER A 128 -10.17 8.92 10.33
N PHE A 129 -8.89 9.26 10.30
CA PHE A 129 -8.30 10.34 11.10
C PHE A 129 -8.52 11.74 10.49
N HIS A 130 -9.01 11.85 9.25
CA HIS A 130 -9.35 13.10 8.55
C HIS A 130 -8.22 14.15 8.47
N PHE A 131 -6.98 13.72 8.24
CA PHE A 131 -5.86 14.62 7.96
C PHE A 131 -5.80 14.99 6.48
N ALA A 132 -5.53 16.28 6.21
CA ALA A 132 -5.26 16.78 4.87
C ALA A 132 -3.76 16.82 4.54
N ASN A 133 -2.86 16.69 5.53
CA ASN A 133 -1.42 16.84 5.36
C ASN A 133 -0.69 15.53 5.65
N ASP A 134 0.15 15.10 4.71
CA ASP A 134 0.91 13.84 4.79
C ASP A 134 1.84 13.77 6.02
N ASN A 135 2.40 14.91 6.45
CA ASN A 135 3.27 14.95 7.63
C ASN A 135 2.50 14.67 8.93
N ASP A 136 1.22 15.03 8.98
CA ASP A 136 0.39 14.77 10.16
C ASP A 136 -0.04 13.30 10.18
N MET A 137 -0.35 12.73 9.01
CA MET A 137 -0.58 11.29 8.86
C MET A 137 0.61 10.45 9.36
N ALA A 138 1.84 10.86 9.01
CA ALA A 138 3.07 10.18 9.42
C ALA A 138 3.36 10.25 10.94
N ARG A 139 2.74 11.21 11.65
CA ARG A 139 2.90 11.40 13.09
C ARG A 139 1.89 10.65 13.93
N ILE A 140 0.91 9.98 13.33
CA ILE A 140 -0.05 9.16 14.06
C ILE A 140 0.73 8.11 14.87
N PRO A 141 0.55 8.06 16.21
CA PRO A 141 1.31 7.15 17.05
C PRO A 141 0.70 5.74 17.03
N PRO A 142 1.49 4.68 17.26
CA PRO A 142 1.04 3.29 17.18
C PRO A 142 -0.22 2.98 18.01
N GLU A 143 -0.32 3.50 19.23
CA GLU A 143 -1.46 3.32 20.12
C GLU A 143 -2.77 3.92 19.57
N ALA A 144 -2.68 5.01 18.83
CA ALA A 144 -3.83 5.60 18.15
C ALA A 144 -4.26 4.75 16.95
N ILE A 145 -3.30 4.15 16.24
CA ILE A 145 -3.59 3.20 15.14
C ILE A 145 -4.34 1.98 15.67
N VAL A 146 -3.87 1.39 16.78
CA VAL A 146 -4.55 0.24 17.41
C VAL A 146 -5.96 0.62 17.88
N SER A 147 -6.12 1.78 18.50
CA SER A 147 -7.42 2.26 18.99
C SER A 147 -8.39 2.48 17.83
N ALA A 148 -7.95 3.14 16.76
CA ALA A 148 -8.76 3.36 15.57
C ALA A 148 -9.07 2.07 14.82
N ALA A 149 -8.16 1.08 14.81
CA ALA A 149 -8.40 -0.22 14.22
C ALA A 149 -9.50 -1.00 14.97
N LYS A 150 -9.52 -0.92 16.30
CA LYS A 150 -10.61 -1.46 17.13
C LYS A 150 -11.95 -0.77 16.87
N GLU A 151 -11.92 0.55 16.66
CA GLU A 151 -13.13 1.32 16.30
C GLU A 151 -13.61 1.02 14.87
N ALA A 152 -12.69 0.74 13.94
CA ALA A 152 -12.98 0.43 12.55
C ALA A 152 -13.58 -0.97 12.37
N ASP A 153 -13.39 -1.89 13.32
CA ASP A 153 -13.86 -3.26 13.20
C ASP A 153 -15.39 -3.35 13.07
N ARG A 154 -15.85 -4.25 12.21
CA ARG A 154 -17.28 -4.49 11.97
C ARG A 154 -17.54 -5.98 11.90
N ASP A 155 -18.62 -6.44 12.53
CA ASP A 155 -19.00 -7.86 12.55
C ASP A 155 -19.26 -8.44 11.16
N ASP A 156 -19.65 -7.60 10.19
CA ASP A 156 -19.91 -7.96 8.79
C ASP A 156 -18.68 -7.87 7.88
N ALA A 157 -17.52 -7.45 8.39
CA ALA A 157 -16.27 -7.41 7.65
C ALA A 157 -15.43 -8.68 7.87
N ASP A 158 -14.97 -9.28 6.77
CA ASP A 158 -14.07 -10.43 6.72
C ASP A 158 -12.64 -10.05 7.13
N ALA A 159 -12.22 -8.81 6.82
CA ALA A 159 -10.89 -8.28 7.10
C ALA A 159 -10.90 -6.76 7.31
N LEU A 160 -9.88 -6.25 7.99
CA LEU A 160 -9.60 -4.81 8.09
C LEU A 160 -8.47 -4.43 7.13
N PHE A 161 -8.70 -3.43 6.28
CA PHE A 161 -7.68 -2.84 5.42
C PHE A 161 -7.23 -1.47 5.97
N ILE A 162 -5.99 -1.38 6.43
CA ILE A 162 -5.38 -0.12 6.88
C ILE A 162 -4.65 0.53 5.70
N SER A 163 -5.33 1.49 5.06
CA SER A 163 -5.00 1.98 3.72
C SER A 163 -4.25 3.32 3.77
N CYS A 164 -2.95 3.27 4.05
CA CYS A 164 -2.02 4.38 3.82
C CYS A 164 -0.58 3.94 4.05
N THR A 165 0.36 4.43 3.24
CA THR A 165 1.79 4.18 3.43
C THR A 165 2.45 5.11 4.46
N ALA A 166 1.83 6.25 4.79
CA ALA A 166 2.27 7.12 5.89
C ALA A 166 1.92 6.58 7.28
N ILE A 167 0.90 5.71 7.38
CA ILE A 167 0.53 5.05 8.64
C ILE A 167 1.49 3.89 8.92
N ARG A 168 2.17 3.94 10.07
CA ARG A 168 3.12 2.92 10.54
C ARG A 168 2.42 1.70 11.18
N ALA A 169 1.38 1.18 10.51
CA ALA A 169 0.55 0.09 11.04
C ALA A 169 1.25 -1.27 11.06
N VAL A 170 2.35 -1.43 10.30
CA VAL A 170 3.15 -2.67 10.27
C VAL A 170 3.68 -3.02 11.67
N ASP A 171 4.03 -2.02 12.47
CA ASP A 171 4.61 -2.21 13.81
C ASP A 171 3.61 -2.78 14.83
N VAL A 172 2.30 -2.69 14.54
CA VAL A 172 1.21 -3.08 15.45
C VAL A 172 0.22 -4.06 14.82
N VAL A 173 0.49 -4.55 13.60
CA VAL A 173 -0.46 -5.40 12.87
C VAL A 173 -0.76 -6.71 13.61
N ASP A 174 0.24 -7.34 14.24
CA ASP A 174 0.03 -8.56 15.04
C ASP A 174 -0.88 -8.30 16.26
N GLU A 175 -0.71 -7.15 16.92
CA GLU A 175 -1.55 -6.75 18.05
C GLU A 175 -3.00 -6.52 17.59
N ILE A 176 -3.18 -5.86 16.44
CA ILE A 176 -4.50 -5.59 15.88
C ILE A 176 -5.17 -6.91 15.46
N GLU A 177 -4.48 -7.80 14.73
CA GLU A 177 -5.03 -9.10 14.35
C GLU A 177 -5.47 -9.93 15.57
N GLN A 178 -4.69 -9.90 16.66
CA GLN A 178 -5.04 -10.56 17.92
C GLN A 178 -6.28 -9.94 18.56
N ALA A 179 -6.38 -8.61 18.57
CA ALA A 179 -7.49 -7.89 19.18
C ALA A 179 -8.81 -8.08 18.41
N LEU A 180 -8.75 -8.10 17.07
CA LEU A 180 -9.93 -8.22 16.21
C LEU A 180 -10.33 -9.67 15.92
N ASN A 181 -9.39 -10.62 16.11
CA ASN A 181 -9.54 -12.00 15.68
C ASN A 181 -9.92 -12.13 14.17
N LYS A 182 -9.43 -11.19 13.35
CA LYS A 182 -9.63 -11.10 11.90
C LYS A 182 -8.31 -10.80 11.19
N PRO A 183 -8.16 -11.17 9.91
CA PRO A 183 -7.02 -10.72 9.10
C PRO A 183 -6.96 -9.19 9.02
N VAL A 184 -5.74 -8.64 9.10
CA VAL A 184 -5.47 -7.22 8.91
C VAL A 184 -4.46 -7.06 7.80
N VAL A 185 -4.80 -6.27 6.80
CA VAL A 185 -3.92 -5.93 5.69
C VAL A 185 -3.51 -4.47 5.83
N CYS A 186 -2.21 -4.22 5.98
CA CYS A 186 -1.67 -2.86 5.99
C CYS A 186 -1.07 -2.51 4.62
N ALA A 187 -1.26 -1.29 4.12
CA ALA A 187 -0.75 -0.90 2.80
C ALA A 187 0.77 -1.13 2.62
N ASN A 188 1.58 -0.78 3.62
CA ASN A 188 3.04 -1.01 3.61
C ASN A 188 3.41 -2.52 3.62
N GLN A 189 2.68 -3.31 4.41
CA GLN A 189 2.87 -4.76 4.53
C GLN A 189 2.53 -5.46 3.22
N ALA A 190 1.37 -5.13 2.63
CA ALA A 190 0.92 -5.67 1.36
C ALA A 190 1.86 -5.30 0.22
N LEU A 191 2.28 -4.03 0.17
CA LEU A 191 3.25 -3.54 -0.81
C LEU A 191 4.55 -4.35 -0.77
N PHE A 192 5.10 -4.57 0.42
CA PHE A 192 6.32 -5.34 0.60
C PHE A 192 6.11 -6.81 0.25
N TRP A 193 5.02 -7.43 0.75
CA TRP A 193 4.63 -8.80 0.45
C TRP A 193 4.56 -9.06 -1.06
N GLU A 194 3.78 -8.27 -1.80
CA GLU A 194 3.66 -8.44 -3.24
C GLU A 194 5.00 -8.23 -3.96
N SER A 195 5.80 -7.26 -3.51
CA SER A 195 7.10 -6.95 -4.10
C SER A 195 8.09 -8.12 -3.99
N VAL A 196 8.18 -8.75 -2.81
CA VAL A 196 9.12 -9.85 -2.61
C VAL A 196 8.66 -11.13 -3.31
N ARG A 197 7.35 -11.44 -3.30
CA ARG A 197 6.84 -12.63 -4.00
C ARG A 197 6.89 -12.49 -5.52
N THR A 198 6.58 -11.31 -6.05
CA THR A 198 6.68 -11.04 -7.50
C THR A 198 8.12 -11.19 -8.01
N THR A 199 9.12 -10.94 -7.15
CA THR A 199 10.54 -11.05 -7.51
C THR A 199 11.16 -12.41 -7.18
N GLY A 200 10.36 -13.38 -6.70
CA GLY A 200 10.77 -14.75 -6.42
C GLY A 200 11.44 -14.95 -5.05
N TYR A 201 11.27 -14.02 -4.12
CA TYR A 201 11.64 -14.21 -2.73
C TYR A 201 10.45 -14.75 -1.95
N ASP A 202 10.48 -16.06 -1.72
CA ASP A 202 9.35 -16.83 -1.14
C ASP A 202 9.56 -17.16 0.34
N THR A 203 10.65 -16.69 0.97
CA THR A 203 10.87 -16.96 2.40
C THR A 203 9.76 -16.33 3.25
N PRO A 204 9.08 -17.10 4.13
CA PRO A 204 8.09 -16.57 5.06
C PRO A 204 8.70 -15.60 6.08
N ILE A 205 8.01 -14.50 6.38
CA ILE A 205 8.48 -13.49 7.33
C ILE A 205 7.51 -13.43 8.52
N ASN A 206 8.04 -13.57 9.73
CA ASN A 206 7.28 -13.64 10.98
C ASN A 206 7.29 -12.28 11.72
N GLY A 207 6.29 -12.06 12.59
CA GLY A 207 6.21 -10.87 13.45
C GLY A 207 5.55 -9.64 12.82
N TYR A 208 4.91 -9.81 11.66
CA TYR A 208 4.31 -8.73 10.88
C TYR A 208 3.00 -9.19 10.25
N GLY A 209 2.11 -9.81 11.03
CA GLY A 209 0.79 -10.27 10.62
C GLY A 209 0.80 -11.63 9.93
N LYS A 210 -0.39 -12.11 9.55
CA LYS A 210 -0.55 -13.36 8.80
C LYS A 210 -0.04 -13.26 7.35
N LEU A 211 -0.21 -12.10 6.70
CA LEU A 211 0.06 -11.92 5.27
C LEU A 211 1.50 -12.25 4.85
N LEU A 212 2.49 -11.77 5.59
CA LEU A 212 3.90 -11.92 5.21
C LEU A 212 4.45 -13.36 5.33
N LYS A 213 3.62 -14.29 5.83
CA LYS A 213 3.90 -15.73 5.85
C LYS A 213 3.35 -16.45 4.62
N MET A 214 2.55 -15.77 3.80
CA MET A 214 1.83 -16.36 2.66
C MET A 214 2.64 -16.22 1.37
N GLU A 215 2.45 -17.18 0.48
CA GLU A 215 2.91 -17.13 -0.91
C GLU A 215 1.95 -16.29 -1.77
N LEU A 216 2.39 -15.88 -2.95
CA LEU A 216 1.50 -15.36 -3.99
C LEU A 216 0.79 -16.55 -4.66
N SER A 217 -0.54 -16.51 -4.76
CA SER A 217 -1.36 -17.57 -5.37
C SER A 217 -1.65 -17.31 -6.84
#